data_AF-A0A1J5FYE7-F1
#
_entry.id   AF-A0A1J5FYE7-F1
#
_cell.length_a   1.000
_cell.length_b   1.000
_cell.length_c   1.000
_cell.angle_alpha   90.00
_cell.angle_beta   90.00
_cell.angle_gamma   90.00
#
_symmetry.space_group_name_H-M   'P 1'
#
loop_
_entity.id
_entity.type
_entity.pdbx_description
1 polymer ?
#
loop_
_entity_poly.entity_id
_entity_poly.type
_entity_poly.pdbx_seq_one_letter_code
_entity_poly.pdbx_strand_id
1 'polypeptide(L)'
;MRSIDAFTLIEMVIVIAIVGIITLILIVSLGGGRIQREVETNAREFASVLKEAQNYALTGKQVGSGITCRFDVVWAGSSYHLDAVAKSGSTCTGTPAPIATYTLKQGVSFQSPGSASFVLPWASTTAKMVRFTKSSLAYTVCLDSNGSIIDYAGSNDCP
;
A
#
# COMPACT_ATOMS: atom_id res chain seq x y z
N MET A 1 35.73 53.55 -3.81
CA MET A 1 36.12 52.20 -3.30
C MET A 1 35.16 51.84 -2.20
N ARG A 2 34.42 50.73 -2.35
CA ARG A 2 33.38 50.27 -1.42
C ARG A 2 34.05 49.28 -0.47
N SER A 3 34.13 49.58 0.84
CA SER A 3 34.68 48.62 1.80
C SER A 3 33.75 47.42 1.87
N ILE A 4 34.34 46.23 1.84
CA ILE A 4 33.66 45.00 2.17
C ILE A 4 33.92 44.86 3.66
N ASP A 5 32.89 45.06 4.49
CA ASP A 5 33.03 44.90 5.93
C ASP A 5 33.35 43.43 6.21
N ALA A 6 34.53 43.19 6.77
CA ALA A 6 35.00 41.85 7.11
C ALA A 6 34.22 41.35 8.34
N PHE A 7 33.54 40.22 8.20
CA PHE A 7 32.83 39.55 9.29
C PHE A 7 33.78 39.20 10.44
N THR A 8 33.33 39.38 11.67
CA THR A 8 34.15 39.05 12.84
C THR A 8 34.23 37.53 13.04
N LEU A 9 35.33 37.04 13.62
CA LEU A 9 35.53 35.60 13.89
C LEU A 9 34.40 35.00 14.73
N ILE A 10 33.90 35.76 15.71
CA ILE A 10 32.79 35.34 16.57
C ILE A 10 31.48 35.23 15.80
N GLU A 11 31.24 36.12 14.85
CA GLU A 11 30.03 36.13 14.03
C GLU A 11 29.98 34.90 13.11
N MET A 12 31.12 34.49 12.53
CA MET A 12 31.22 33.22 11.80
C MET A 12 30.96 32.00 12.68
N VAL A 13 31.48 31.98 13.91
CA VAL A 13 31.24 30.86 14.85
C VAL A 13 29.75 30.75 15.19
N ILE A 14 29.08 31.88 15.43
CA ILE A 14 27.64 31.92 15.71
C ILE A 14 26.83 31.43 14.50
N VAL A 15 27.17 31.86 13.29
CA VAL A 15 26.47 31.41 12.07
C VAL A 15 26.61 29.90 11.88
N ILE A 16 27.82 29.35 12.03
CA ILE A 16 28.04 27.90 11.90
C ILE A 16 27.28 27.13 12.98
N ALA A 17 27.20 27.65 14.21
CA ALA A 17 26.41 27.04 15.28
C ALA A 17 24.91 27.01 14.94
N ILE A 18 24.36 28.12 14.43
CA ILE A 18 22.94 28.21 14.02
C ILE A 18 22.66 27.26 12.86
N VAL A 19 23.51 27.24 11.83
CA VAL A 19 23.37 26.32 10.68
C VAL A 19 23.43 24.86 11.14
N GLY A 20 24.34 24.51 12.05
CA GLY A 20 24.43 23.17 12.63
C GLY A 20 23.14 22.73 13.31
N ILE A 21 22.54 23.60 14.13
CA ILE A 21 21.27 23.32 14.81
C ILE A 21 20.13 23.12 13.81
N ILE A 22 20.01 24.01 12.81
CA ILE A 22 18.97 23.92 11.77
C ILE A 22 19.12 22.61 10.99
N THR A 23 20.34 22.23 10.64
CA THR A 23 20.61 21.01 9.85
C THR A 23 20.19 19.74 10.61
N LEU A 24 20.44 19.68 11.92
CA LEU A 24 20.00 18.55 12.76
C LEU A 24 18.48 18.41 12.82
N ILE A 25 17.76 19.52 12.94
CA ILE A 25 16.28 19.53 12.96
C ILE A 25 15.73 19.00 11.63
N LEU A 26 16.31 19.44 10.51
CA LEU A 26 15.89 19.01 9.18
C LEU A 26 16.09 17.50 8.97
N ILE A 27 17.21 16.93 9.43
CA ILE A 27 17.49 15.49 9.29
C ILE A 27 16.43 14.63 10.01
N VAL A 28 16.06 15.01 11.24
CA VAL A 28 15.03 14.28 12.01
C VAL A 28 13.66 14.39 11.34
N SER A 29 13.33 15.57 10.79
CA SER A 29 12.06 15.79 10.09
C SER A 29 11.96 15.00 8.77
N LEU A 30 13.04 14.90 7.98
CA LEU A 30 13.05 14.15 6.73
C LEU A 30 12.88 12.63 6.93
N GLY A 31 13.41 12.08 8.02
CA GLY A 31 13.37 10.64 8.29
C GLY A 31 11.94 10.10 8.48
N GLY A 32 11.11 10.81 9.25
CA GLY A 32 9.73 10.40 9.53
C GLY A 32 8.81 10.47 8.30
N GLY A 33 8.91 11.55 7.53
CA GLY A 33 8.09 11.75 6.33
C GLY A 33 8.39 10.75 5.22
N ARG A 34 9.63 10.25 5.13
CA ARG A 34 10.01 9.23 4.15
C ARG A 34 9.28 7.92 4.44
N ILE A 35 9.39 7.36 5.65
CA ILE A 35 8.80 6.05 5.97
C ILE A 35 7.29 6.07 5.74
N GLN A 36 6.60 7.15 6.12
CA GLN A 36 5.16 7.30 5.89
C GLN A 36 4.80 7.21 4.40
N ARG A 37 5.52 7.94 3.53
CA ARG A 37 5.30 7.91 2.07
C ARG A 37 5.54 6.53 1.47
N GLU A 38 6.51 5.79 2.00
CA GLU A 38 6.82 4.45 1.51
C GLU A 38 5.69 3.46 1.83
N VAL A 39 5.14 3.50 3.06
CA VAL A 39 3.98 2.65 3.41
C VAL A 39 2.74 3.07 2.62
N GLU A 40 2.47 4.37 2.51
CA GLU A 40 1.33 4.91 1.76
C GLU A 40 1.37 4.53 0.27
N THR A 41 2.54 4.63 -0.36
CA THR A 41 2.70 4.25 -1.78
C THR A 41 2.38 2.77 -1.98
N ASN A 42 2.90 1.89 -1.11
CA ASN A 42 2.62 0.46 -1.16
C ASN A 42 1.13 0.15 -0.92
N ALA A 43 0.48 0.86 0.02
CA ALA A 43 -0.95 0.73 0.29
C ALA A 43 -1.79 1.13 -0.92
N ARG A 44 -1.44 2.23 -1.61
CA ARG A 44 -2.11 2.69 -2.83
C ARG A 44 -1.91 1.74 -4.02
N GLU A 45 -0.70 1.19 -4.19
CA GLU A 45 -0.43 0.16 -5.19
C GLU A 45 -1.31 -1.09 -4.93
N PHE A 46 -1.38 -1.56 -3.68
CA PHE A 46 -2.24 -2.69 -3.30
C PHE A 46 -3.74 -2.39 -3.52
N ALA A 47 -4.21 -1.20 -3.13
CA ALA A 47 -5.58 -0.77 -3.37
C ALA A 47 -5.93 -0.75 -4.87
N SER A 48 -4.97 -0.43 -5.73
CA SER A 48 -5.14 -0.46 -7.18
C SER A 48 -5.34 -1.90 -7.69
N VAL A 49 -4.63 -2.88 -7.13
CA VAL A 49 -4.81 -4.29 -7.47
C VAL A 49 -6.15 -4.83 -6.99
N LEU A 50 -6.65 -4.39 -5.82
CA LEU A 50 -8.02 -4.70 -5.38
C LEU A 50 -9.06 -4.14 -6.38
N LYS A 51 -8.89 -2.89 -6.84
CA LYS A 51 -9.77 -2.27 -7.85
C LYS A 51 -9.70 -3.01 -9.19
N GLU A 52 -8.52 -3.48 -9.58
CA GLU A 52 -8.33 -4.29 -10.77
C GLU A 52 -9.08 -5.63 -10.68
N ALA A 53 -8.94 -6.34 -9.56
CA ALA A 53 -9.65 -7.58 -9.28
C ALA A 53 -11.18 -7.39 -9.30
N GLN A 54 -11.67 -6.31 -8.69
CA GLN A 54 -13.07 -5.90 -8.72
C GLN A 54 -13.53 -5.65 -10.16
N ASN A 55 -12.77 -4.88 -10.94
CA ASN A 55 -13.10 -4.60 -12.34
C ASN A 55 -13.13 -5.88 -13.19
N TYR A 56 -12.23 -6.83 -12.94
CA TYR A 56 -12.27 -8.13 -13.61
C TYR A 56 -13.53 -8.92 -13.27
N ALA A 57 -13.99 -8.87 -12.02
CA ALA A 57 -15.26 -9.48 -11.63
C ALA A 57 -16.47 -8.78 -12.29
N LEU A 58 -16.48 -7.44 -12.35
CA LEU A 58 -17.56 -6.67 -12.97
C LEU A 58 -17.65 -6.87 -14.49
N THR A 59 -16.51 -6.96 -15.16
CA THR A 59 -16.42 -7.18 -16.62
C THR A 59 -16.58 -8.65 -17.01
N GLY A 60 -16.63 -9.55 -16.03
CA GLY A 60 -16.73 -10.98 -16.28
C GLY A 60 -15.50 -11.55 -17.02
N LYS A 61 -14.32 -10.96 -16.79
CA LYS A 61 -13.07 -11.38 -17.46
C LYS A 61 -12.86 -12.89 -17.28
N GLN A 62 -12.50 -13.56 -18.37
CA GLN A 62 -12.17 -14.97 -18.35
C GLN A 62 -10.65 -15.14 -18.37
N VAL A 63 -10.14 -16.05 -17.55
CA VAL A 63 -8.71 -16.37 -17.43
C VAL A 63 -8.54 -17.88 -17.46
N GLY A 64 -7.67 -18.36 -18.34
CA GLY A 64 -7.44 -19.79 -18.56
C GLY A 64 -8.52 -20.43 -19.43
N SER A 65 -8.65 -21.76 -19.32
CA SER A 65 -9.55 -22.58 -20.15
C SER A 65 -10.92 -22.84 -19.52
N GLY A 66 -11.12 -22.50 -18.24
CA GLY A 66 -12.38 -22.67 -17.51
C GLY A 66 -13.22 -21.40 -17.41
N ILE A 67 -14.48 -21.54 -16.98
CA ILE A 67 -15.34 -20.39 -16.73
C ILE A 67 -14.91 -19.74 -15.40
N THR A 68 -14.26 -18.58 -15.47
CA THR A 68 -13.91 -17.80 -14.28
C THR A 68 -15.16 -17.34 -13.55
N CYS A 69 -15.17 -17.45 -12.22
CA CYS A 69 -16.31 -17.05 -11.40
C CYS A 69 -15.95 -16.26 -10.13
N ARG A 70 -14.66 -16.14 -9.81
CA ARG A 70 -14.18 -15.24 -8.76
C ARG A 70 -12.75 -14.80 -9.04
N PHE A 71 -12.39 -13.61 -8.55
CA PHE A 71 -11.02 -13.12 -8.49
C PHE A 71 -10.60 -12.96 -7.04
N ASP A 72 -9.44 -13.50 -6.70
CA ASP A 72 -8.91 -13.50 -5.34
C ASP A 72 -7.63 -12.67 -5.29
N VAL A 73 -7.54 -11.77 -4.33
CA VAL A 73 -6.29 -11.09 -3.97
C VAL A 73 -5.83 -11.67 -2.65
N VAL A 74 -4.69 -12.35 -2.66
CA VAL A 74 -4.13 -13.06 -1.50
C VAL A 74 -2.82 -12.42 -1.11
N TRP A 75 -2.60 -12.18 0.19
CA TRP A 75 -1.41 -11.51 0.70
C TRP A 75 -0.82 -12.22 1.91
N ALA A 76 0.51 -12.17 2.03
CA ALA A 76 1.26 -12.66 3.18
C ALA A 76 2.67 -12.05 3.21
N GLY A 77 3.15 -11.67 4.41
CA GLY A 77 4.50 -11.14 4.57
C GLY A 77 4.72 -9.89 3.72
N SER A 78 5.59 -9.96 2.71
CA SER A 78 5.83 -8.86 1.77
C SER A 78 5.26 -9.10 0.37
N SER A 79 4.56 -10.21 0.13
CA SER A 79 4.04 -10.56 -1.20
C SER A 79 2.53 -10.61 -1.24
N TYR A 80 1.99 -10.35 -2.42
CA TYR A 80 0.57 -10.49 -2.71
C TYR A 80 0.39 -10.85 -4.18
N HIS A 81 -0.69 -11.54 -4.50
CA HIS A 81 -0.98 -12.01 -5.85
C HIS A 81 -2.47 -11.91 -6.14
N LEU A 82 -2.77 -11.78 -7.43
CA LEU A 82 -4.11 -11.75 -7.99
C LEU A 82 -4.31 -13.05 -8.77
N ASP A 83 -5.33 -13.82 -8.38
CA ASP A 83 -5.70 -15.09 -9.01
C ASP A 83 -7.11 -15.02 -9.60
N ALA A 84 -7.32 -15.79 -10.67
CA ALA A 84 -8.65 -16.15 -11.13
C ALA A 84 -9.02 -17.55 -10.64
N VAL A 85 -10.24 -17.71 -10.15
CA VAL A 85 -10.81 -19.01 -9.78
C VAL A 85 -11.88 -19.39 -10.79
N ALA A 86 -11.69 -20.54 -11.43
CA ALA A 86 -12.66 -21.12 -12.35
C ALA A 86 -13.73 -21.93 -11.62
N LYS A 87 -14.87 -22.15 -12.28
CA LYS A 87 -15.87 -23.12 -11.85
C LYS A 87 -15.31 -24.54 -11.95
N SER A 88 -15.58 -25.34 -10.93
CA SER A 88 -15.43 -26.79 -10.96
C SER A 88 -16.83 -27.39 -10.80
N GLY A 89 -17.44 -27.81 -11.92
CA GLY A 89 -18.86 -28.15 -11.96
C GLY A 89 -19.74 -26.93 -11.71
N SER A 90 -20.58 -26.97 -10.67
CA SER A 90 -21.48 -25.87 -10.27
C SER A 90 -20.88 -24.92 -9.22
N THR A 91 -19.70 -25.23 -8.67
CA THR A 91 -19.09 -24.47 -7.57
C THR A 91 -17.86 -23.67 -8.00
N CYS A 92 -17.60 -22.55 -7.30
CA CYS A 92 -16.44 -21.69 -7.52
C CYS A 92 -15.23 -22.14 -6.71
N THR A 93 -14.75 -23.34 -7.02
CA THR A 93 -13.70 -24.04 -6.28
C THR A 93 -12.65 -24.66 -7.20
N GLY A 94 -12.56 -24.19 -8.45
CA GLY A 94 -11.48 -24.60 -9.35
C GLY A 94 -10.11 -24.17 -8.81
N THR A 95 -9.06 -24.75 -9.38
CA THR A 95 -7.69 -24.38 -9.01
C THR A 95 -7.45 -22.91 -9.36
N PRO A 96 -6.95 -22.08 -8.41
CA PRO A 96 -6.58 -20.71 -8.69
C PRO A 96 -5.52 -20.63 -9.79
N ALA A 97 -5.77 -19.78 -10.77
CA ALA A 97 -4.85 -19.48 -11.87
C ALA A 97 -4.21 -18.10 -11.61
N PRO A 98 -2.89 -18.03 -11.41
CA PRO A 98 -2.22 -16.76 -11.13
C PRO A 98 -2.28 -15.83 -12.34
N ILE A 99 -2.71 -14.59 -12.11
CA ILE A 99 -2.73 -13.52 -13.11
C ILE A 99 -1.48 -12.67 -12.95
N ALA A 100 -1.20 -12.25 -11.72
CA ALA A 100 -0.07 -11.39 -11.41
C ALA A 100 0.40 -11.59 -9.96
N THR A 101 1.71 -11.46 -9.76
CA THR A 101 2.35 -11.53 -8.44
C THR A 101 3.12 -10.24 -8.21
N TYR A 102 2.97 -9.69 -7.01
CA TYR A 102 3.53 -8.43 -6.59
C TYR A 102 4.30 -8.59 -5.27
N THR A 103 5.21 -7.65 -5.02
CA THR A 103 5.99 -7.60 -3.78
C THR A 103 6.05 -6.17 -3.28
N LEU A 104 5.76 -5.99 -2.01
CA LEU A 104 5.89 -4.73 -1.31
C LEU A 104 7.34 -4.30 -1.30
N LYS A 105 7.56 -3.02 -1.60
CA LYS A 105 8.89 -2.44 -1.74
C LYS A 105 9.33 -1.85 -0.41
N GLN A 106 10.64 -1.61 -0.29
CA GLN A 106 11.20 -0.77 0.77
C GLN A 106 10.99 -1.34 2.19
N GLY A 107 10.93 -2.67 2.35
CA GLY A 107 10.81 -3.32 3.66
C GLY A 107 9.45 -3.14 4.33
N VAL A 108 8.41 -2.80 3.57
CA VAL A 108 7.01 -2.81 4.04
C VAL A 108 6.49 -4.25 4.01
N SER A 109 5.70 -4.62 5.02
CA SER A 109 5.06 -5.93 5.11
C SER A 109 3.59 -5.82 5.52
N PHE A 110 2.78 -6.78 5.12
CA PHE A 110 1.46 -7.01 5.70
C PHE A 110 1.61 -7.46 7.16
N GLN A 111 0.78 -6.92 8.05
CA GLN A 111 0.77 -7.30 9.46
C GLN A 111 0.26 -8.73 9.68
N SER A 112 -0.69 -9.18 8.84
CA SER A 112 -1.25 -10.52 8.88
C SER A 112 -1.55 -11.01 7.47
N PRO A 113 -1.44 -12.33 7.22
CA PRO A 113 -1.87 -12.91 5.96
C PRO A 113 -3.39 -12.84 5.82
N GLY A 114 -3.88 -12.83 4.58
CA GLY A 114 -5.31 -12.79 4.32
C GLY A 114 -5.64 -12.85 2.83
N SER A 115 -6.94 -12.78 2.55
CA SER A 115 -7.45 -12.70 1.18
C SER A 115 -8.72 -11.86 1.10
N ALA A 116 -8.92 -11.27 -0.08
CA ALA A 116 -10.13 -10.60 -0.49
C ALA A 116 -10.61 -11.24 -1.80
N SER A 117 -11.90 -11.47 -1.89
CA SER A 117 -12.51 -12.20 -3.00
C SER A 117 -13.60 -11.35 -3.64
N PHE A 118 -13.62 -11.31 -4.97
CA PHE A 118 -14.61 -10.59 -5.77
C PHE A 118 -15.36 -11.58 -6.65
N VAL A 119 -16.63 -11.82 -6.33
CA VAL A 119 -17.46 -12.84 -6.99
C VAL A 119 -18.21 -12.22 -8.16
N LEU A 120 -18.16 -12.89 -9.32
CA LEU A 120 -18.90 -12.48 -10.52
C LEU A 120 -20.42 -12.65 -10.31
N PRO A 121 -21.26 -11.85 -11.01
CA PRO A 121 -20.92 -10.72 -11.89
C PRO A 121 -20.87 -9.38 -11.16
N TRP A 122 -21.30 -9.32 -9.90
CA TRP A 122 -21.51 -8.06 -9.17
C TRP A 122 -20.29 -7.59 -8.36
N ALA A 123 -19.16 -8.30 -8.48
CA ALA A 123 -17.99 -8.14 -7.63
C ALA A 123 -18.31 -8.14 -6.13
N SER A 124 -19.26 -8.97 -5.72
CA SER A 124 -19.63 -9.11 -4.31
C SER A 124 -18.40 -9.50 -3.50
N THR A 125 -18.18 -8.82 -2.39
CA THR A 125 -17.02 -9.01 -1.52
C THR A 125 -17.42 -8.95 -0.05
N THR A 126 -16.51 -9.36 0.82
CA THR A 126 -16.66 -9.21 2.27
C THR A 126 -15.78 -8.05 2.73
N ALA A 127 -16.25 -7.29 3.71
CA ALA A 127 -15.43 -6.25 4.30
C ALA A 127 -14.11 -6.83 4.83
N LYS A 128 -12.99 -6.17 4.51
CA LYS A 128 -11.64 -6.57 4.93
C LYS A 128 -10.84 -5.35 5.32
N MET A 129 -10.03 -5.52 6.36
CA MET A 129 -9.03 -4.55 6.79
C MET A 129 -7.65 -5.15 6.51
N VAL A 130 -6.82 -4.41 5.79
CA VAL A 130 -5.46 -4.81 5.44
C VAL A 130 -4.48 -3.80 6.01
N ARG A 131 -3.60 -4.26 6.90
CA ARG A 131 -2.64 -3.41 7.60
C ARG A 131 -1.23 -3.65 7.08
N PHE A 132 -0.54 -2.55 6.79
CA PHE A 132 0.84 -2.49 6.34
C PHE A 132 1.70 -1.96 7.47
N THR A 133 2.85 -2.56 7.69
CA THR A 133 3.79 -2.17 8.73
C THR A 133 5.18 -1.96 8.16
N LYS A 134 5.86 -0.95 8.71
CA LYS A 134 7.30 -0.77 8.57
C LYS A 134 7.86 -0.15 9.83
N SER A 135 8.79 -0.86 10.48
CA SER A 135 9.34 -0.49 11.79
C SER A 135 8.24 -0.33 12.86
N SER A 136 7.73 0.89 13.07
CA SER A 136 6.67 1.21 14.04
C SER A 136 5.46 1.93 13.42
N LEU A 137 5.50 2.25 12.12
CA LEU A 137 4.41 2.92 11.43
C LEU A 137 3.49 1.88 10.79
N ALA A 138 2.19 2.10 10.98
CA ALA A 138 1.12 1.30 10.38
C ALA A 138 0.26 2.15 9.44
N TYR A 139 -0.17 1.54 8.35
CA TYR A 139 -1.11 2.12 7.39
C TYR A 139 -2.20 1.10 7.08
N THR A 140 -3.44 1.54 6.92
CA THR A 140 -4.59 0.64 6.79
C THR A 140 -5.32 0.89 5.48
N VAL A 141 -5.59 -0.18 4.74
CA VAL A 141 -6.49 -0.19 3.59
C VAL A 141 -7.76 -0.92 3.98
N CYS A 142 -8.89 -0.27 3.74
CA CYS A 142 -10.21 -0.76 4.07
C CYS A 142 -10.97 -1.10 2.80
N LEU A 143 -11.43 -2.34 2.73
CA LEU A 143 -12.40 -2.81 1.76
C LEU A 143 -13.74 -2.91 2.47
N ASP A 144 -14.73 -2.14 2.03
CA ASP A 144 -16.09 -2.26 2.52
C ASP A 144 -16.82 -3.41 1.80
N SER A 145 -17.84 -3.97 2.44
CA SER A 145 -18.80 -4.93 1.89
C SER A 145 -19.49 -4.45 0.61
N ASN A 146 -19.61 -3.12 0.44
CA ASN A 146 -20.13 -2.49 -0.78
C ASN A 146 -19.08 -2.44 -1.92
N GLY A 147 -17.87 -2.96 -1.70
CA GLY A 147 -16.78 -2.93 -2.68
C GLY A 147 -16.06 -1.59 -2.77
N SER A 148 -16.32 -0.64 -1.86
CA SER A 148 -15.55 0.59 -1.76
C SER A 148 -14.17 0.29 -1.18
N ILE A 149 -13.13 0.85 -1.79
CA ILE A 149 -11.72 0.67 -1.36
C ILE A 149 -11.20 2.04 -0.96
N ILE A 150 -10.96 2.23 0.34
CA ILE A 150 -10.52 3.48 0.94
C ILE A 150 -9.24 3.23 1.73
N ASP A 151 -8.25 4.09 1.56
CA ASP A 151 -6.96 4.05 2.24
C ASP A 151 -6.89 5.13 3.34
N TYR A 152 -6.46 4.76 4.55
CA TYR A 152 -6.37 5.65 5.70
C TYR A 152 -4.94 5.73 6.24
N ALA A 153 -4.40 6.95 6.29
CA ALA A 153 -3.11 7.23 6.90
C ALA A 153 -3.22 7.27 8.43
N GLY A 154 -2.48 6.41 9.12
CA GLY A 154 -2.31 6.46 10.58
C GLY A 154 -3.53 6.05 11.41
N SER A 155 -4.63 5.62 10.80
CA SER A 155 -5.74 4.98 11.51
C SER A 155 -5.53 3.47 11.60
N ASN A 156 -5.81 2.90 12.78
CA ASN A 156 -5.79 1.46 12.99
C ASN A 156 -7.10 0.77 12.57
N ASP A 157 -8.13 1.55 12.28
CA ASP A 157 -9.49 1.07 12.08
C ASP A 157 -10.11 1.64 10.80
N CYS A 158 -11.01 0.84 10.22
CA CYS A 158 -11.94 1.27 9.19
C CYS A 158 -13.16 1.91 9.86
N PRO A 159 -13.69 3.04 9.36
CA PRO A 159 -14.91 3.64 9.88
C PRO A 159 -16.16 2.78 9.62
#